data_AF-A0A2D9PPE6-F1
#
_entry.id   AF-A0A2D9PPE6-F1
#
_cell.length_a   1.000
_cell.length_b   1.000
_cell.length_c   1.000
_cell.angle_alpha   90.00
_cell.angle_beta   90.00
_cell.angle_gamma   90.00
#
_symmetry.space_group_name_H-M   'P 1'
#
loop_
_entity.id
_entity.type
_entity.pdbx_description
1 polymer ?
#
loop_
_entity_poly.entity_id
_entity_poly.type
_entity_poly.pdbx_seq_one_letter_code
_entity_poly.pdbx_strand_id
1 'polypeptide(L)'
;MAVNGFITWLCNLVTRLRFTDVETCYKLFRRSLIQEIAPGLKENRFGIEIEMTAKLARRSKQNGTRFFERPISYQRRSYEEGKKIGWKDGVSALRCIVWYGLFG
;
A
#
# COMPACT_ATOMS: atom_id res chain seq x y z
N MET A 1 -11.53 -6.39 8.82
CA MET A 1 -12.23 -5.50 7.87
C MET A 1 -12.07 -4.04 8.25
N ALA A 2 -12.34 -3.64 9.52
CA ALA A 2 -12.21 -2.23 9.93
C ALA A 2 -10.80 -1.63 9.79
N VAL A 3 -9.74 -2.37 10.14
CA VAL A 3 -8.35 -1.86 10.12
C VAL A 3 -7.87 -1.56 8.69
N ASN A 4 -8.03 -2.49 7.75
CA ASN A 4 -7.67 -2.26 6.34
C ASN A 4 -8.45 -1.11 5.71
N GLY A 5 -9.75 -0.98 6.02
CA GLY A 5 -10.57 0.13 5.53
C GLY A 5 -10.05 1.49 6.02
N PHE A 6 -9.63 1.57 7.28
CA PHE A 6 -9.06 2.79 7.85
C PHE A 6 -7.69 3.15 7.24
N ILE A 7 -6.80 2.17 7.09
CA ILE A 7 -5.49 2.34 6.42
C ILE A 7 -5.69 2.80 4.97
N THR A 8 -6.64 2.17 4.26
CA THR A 8 -6.98 2.53 2.89
C THR A 8 -7.52 3.95 2.79
N TRP A 9 -8.41 4.35 3.70
CA TRP A 9 -8.93 5.71 3.74
C TRP A 9 -7.83 6.75 3.96
N LEU A 10 -6.94 6.52 4.93
CA LEU A 10 -5.79 7.40 5.17
C LEU A 10 -4.86 7.45 3.95
N CYS A 11 -4.55 6.30 3.36
CA CYS A 11 -3.66 6.25 2.21
C CYS A 11 -4.28 6.96 0.98
N ASN A 12 -5.59 6.82 0.76
CA ASN A 12 -6.31 7.54 -0.29
C ASN A 12 -6.28 9.05 -0.05
N LEU A 13 -6.48 9.50 1.19
CA LEU A 13 -6.43 10.93 1.54
C LEU A 13 -5.07 11.52 1.19
N VAL A 14 -3.99 10.82 1.51
CA VAL A 14 -2.65 11.38 1.32
C VAL A 14 -2.13 11.22 -0.10
N THR A 15 -2.39 10.09 -0.75
CA THR A 15 -1.96 9.88 -2.15
C THR A 15 -2.89 10.57 -3.17
N ARG A 16 -4.11 10.93 -2.74
CA ARG A 16 -5.24 11.36 -3.58
C ARG A 16 -5.68 10.30 -4.60
N LEU A 17 -5.43 9.03 -4.31
CA LEU A 17 -5.96 7.91 -5.08
C LEU A 17 -7.31 7.47 -4.52
N ARG A 18 -8.08 6.71 -5.30
CA ARG A 18 -9.36 6.13 -4.91
C ARG A 18 -9.27 4.61 -5.05
N PHE A 19 -8.79 3.95 -4.02
CA PHE A 19 -8.79 2.49 -3.90
C PHE A 19 -9.80 2.00 -2.86
N THR A 20 -10.36 0.82 -3.09
CA THR A 20 -11.22 0.11 -2.14
C THR A 20 -10.39 -0.64 -1.10
N ASP A 21 -9.21 -1.12 -1.49
CA ASP A 21 -8.22 -1.72 -0.58
C ASP A 21 -6.79 -1.45 -1.09
N VAL A 22 -5.93 -0.86 -0.25
CA VAL A 22 -4.52 -0.60 -0.60
C VAL A 22 -3.60 -1.76 -0.22
N GLU A 23 -3.95 -2.56 0.79
CA GLU A 23 -3.13 -3.67 1.28
C GLU A 23 -3.65 -5.01 0.73
N THR A 24 -3.65 -5.12 -0.60
CA THR A 24 -4.17 -6.30 -1.30
C THR A 24 -3.16 -7.44 -1.36
N CYS A 25 -1.89 -7.20 -1.01
CA CYS A 25 -0.78 -8.14 -1.18
C CYS A 25 -0.61 -8.68 -2.63
N TYR A 26 -1.36 -8.13 -3.59
CA TYR A 26 -1.39 -8.51 -4.99
C TYR A 26 -1.42 -7.23 -5.83
N LYS A 27 -0.26 -6.88 -6.40
CA LYS A 27 -0.10 -5.69 -7.23
C LYS A 27 0.71 -6.04 -8.48
N LEU A 28 0.24 -5.55 -9.61
CA LEU A 28 0.83 -5.78 -10.93
C LEU A 28 1.33 -4.44 -11.47
N PHE A 29 2.57 -4.44 -11.95
CA PHE A 29 3.24 -3.24 -12.43
C PHE A 29 3.89 -3.47 -13.77
N ARG A 30 4.01 -2.39 -14.56
CA ARG A 30 4.93 -2.40 -15.71
C ARG A 30 6.36 -2.47 -15.20
N ARG A 31 7.19 -3.26 -15.90
CA ARG A 31 8.60 -3.47 -15.54
C ARG A 31 9.39 -2.16 -15.42
N SER A 32 9.19 -1.22 -16.34
CA SER A 32 9.87 0.08 -16.31
C SER A 32 9.59 0.86 -15.03
N LEU A 33 8.31 0.91 -14.61
CA LEU A 33 7.90 1.64 -13.42
C LEU A 33 8.49 1.05 -12.13
N ILE A 34 8.51 -0.28 -12.00
CA ILE A 34 9.06 -0.93 -10.80
C ILE A 34 10.58 -0.78 -10.72
N GLN A 35 11.29 -0.83 -11.85
CA GLN A 35 12.75 -0.65 -11.89
C GLN A 35 13.19 0.75 -11.45
N GLU A 36 12.36 1.78 -11.70
CA GLU A 36 12.65 3.14 -11.25
C GLU A 36 12.47 3.32 -9.73
N ILE A 37 11.50 2.64 -9.13
CA ILE A 37 11.16 2.84 -7.70
C ILE A 37 11.87 1.85 -6.77
N ALA A 38 12.13 0.61 -7.25
CA ALA A 38 12.66 -0.48 -6.43
C ALA A 38 13.99 -0.15 -5.74
N PRO A 39 14.98 0.52 -6.38
CA PRO A 39 16.24 0.88 -5.73
C PRO A 39 16.07 1.84 -4.54
N GLY A 40 14.97 2.59 -4.51
CA GLY A 40 14.72 3.57 -3.46
C GLY A 40 13.86 3.04 -2.30
N LEU A 41 13.32 1.82 -2.37
CA LEU A 41 12.46 1.25 -1.33
C LEU A 41 13.27 0.96 -0.06
N LYS A 42 12.71 1.33 1.10
CA LYS A 42 13.39 1.20 2.41
C LYS A 42 12.52 0.51 3.45
N GLU A 43 11.20 0.48 3.26
CA GLU A 43 10.29 -0.13 4.21
C GLU A 43 10.27 -1.65 4.11
N ASN A 44 10.11 -2.28 5.28
CA ASN A 44 10.03 -3.73 5.43
C ASN A 44 8.62 -4.15 5.85
N ARG A 45 8.31 -5.44 5.71
CA ARG A 45 6.98 -6.03 6.05
C ARG A 45 5.85 -5.37 5.25
N PHE A 46 4.77 -4.98 5.92
CA PHE A 46 3.58 -4.37 5.32
C PHE A 46 3.82 -2.91 4.88
N GLY A 47 4.82 -2.23 5.44
CA GLY A 47 5.16 -0.84 5.08
C GLY A 47 5.58 -0.67 3.61
N ILE A 48 6.11 -1.74 3.00
CA ILE A 48 6.54 -1.73 1.60
C ILE A 48 5.37 -1.44 0.65
N GLU A 49 4.17 -1.94 0.95
CA GLU A 49 3.00 -1.73 0.10
C GLU A 49 2.59 -0.25 0.10
N ILE A 50 2.67 0.40 1.26
CA ILE A 50 2.34 1.81 1.43
C ILE A 50 3.38 2.69 0.73
N GLU A 51 4.67 2.45 0.99
CA GLU A 51 5.76 3.20 0.35
C GLU A 51 5.69 3.08 -1.18
N MET A 52 5.53 1.86 -1.69
CA MET A 52 5.46 1.59 -3.12
C MET A 52 4.25 2.29 -3.75
N THR A 53 3.07 2.20 -3.11
CA THR A 53 1.85 2.87 -3.60
C THR A 53 2.02 4.39 -3.60
N ALA A 54 2.60 4.97 -2.56
CA ALA A 54 2.83 6.41 -2.47
C ALA A 54 3.81 6.92 -3.55
N LYS A 55 4.93 6.20 -3.77
CA LYS A 55 5.90 6.54 -4.83
C LYS A 55 5.30 6.41 -6.23
N LEU A 56 4.56 5.34 -6.49
CA LEU A 56 3.86 5.15 -7.76
C LEU A 56 2.79 6.21 -7.98
N ALA A 57 2.06 6.61 -6.93
CA ALA A 57 1.04 7.66 -7.01
C ALA A 57 1.64 8.99 -7.46
N ARG A 58 2.83 9.34 -6.95
CA ARG A 58 3.56 10.55 -7.36
C ARG A 58 4.06 10.45 -8.80
N ARG A 59 4.64 9.32 -9.18
CA ARG A 59 5.09 9.10 -10.57
C ARG A 59 3.92 9.13 -11.56
N SER A 60 2.79 8.53 -11.21
CA SER A 60 1.53 8.59 -11.97
C SER A 60 1.10 10.02 -12.27
N LYS A 61 1.22 10.95 -11.31
CA LYS A 61 0.94 12.38 -11.55
C LYS A 61 1.90 13.02 -12.55
N GLN A 62 3.15 12.55 -12.62
CA GLN A 62 4.18 13.09 -13.52
C GLN A 62 4.14 12.49 -14.93
N ASN A 63 3.87 11.19 -15.06
CA ASN A 63 3.93 10.45 -16.32
C ASN A 63 2.56 10.00 -16.86
N GLY A 64 1.47 10.37 -16.19
CA GLY A 64 0.11 10.03 -16.59
C GLY A 64 -0.27 8.56 -16.42
N THR A 65 0.51 7.76 -15.67
CA THR A 65 0.19 6.34 -15.42
C THR A 65 -1.15 6.22 -14.70
N ARG A 66 -2.03 5.33 -15.18
CA ARG A 66 -3.33 5.08 -14.55
C ARG A 66 -3.28 3.86 -13.64
N PHE A 67 -3.98 3.96 -12.51
CA PHE A 67 -4.23 2.82 -11.63
C PHE A 67 -5.57 2.17 -11.96
N PHE A 68 -5.61 0.85 -11.89
CA PHE A 68 -6.83 0.07 -12.05
C PHE A 68 -6.93 -0.94 -10.91
N GLU A 69 -8.08 -0.96 -10.27
CA GLU A 69 -8.42 -1.97 -9.28
C GLU A 69 -9.15 -3.12 -9.97
N ARG A 70 -8.77 -4.36 -9.64
CA ARG A 70 -9.46 -5.56 -10.08
C ARG A 70 -9.93 -6.32 -8.83
N PRO A 71 -11.18 -6.81 -8.81
CA PRO A 71 -11.67 -7.58 -7.69
C PRO A 71 -10.87 -8.87 -7.55
N ILE A 72 -10.45 -9.17 -6.33
CA ILE A 72 -9.77 -10.42 -5.97
C ILE A 72 -10.55 -11.12 -4.87
N SER A 73 -10.64 -12.44 -4.96
CA SER A 73 -11.20 -13.27 -3.90
C SER A 73 -10.05 -13.81 -3.04
N TYR A 74 -10.04 -13.47 -1.75
CA TYR A 74 -9.03 -13.94 -0.82
C TYR A 74 -9.67 -14.65 0.36
N GLN A 75 -9.21 -15.87 0.65
CA GLN A 75 -9.59 -16.61 1.85
C GLN A 75 -8.63 -16.25 2.98
N ARG A 76 -9.14 -15.46 3.94
CA ARG A 76 -8.37 -15.03 5.11
C ARG A 76 -8.19 -16.20 6.07
N ARG A 77 -6.98 -16.32 6.65
CA ARG A 77 -6.75 -17.17 7.82
C ARG A 77 -7.30 -16.51 9.10
N SER A 78 -7.89 -17.31 9.98
CA SER A 78 -8.30 -16.91 11.32
C SER A 78 -7.09 -16.63 12.22
N TYR A 79 -7.30 -15.86 13.30
CA TYR A 79 -6.28 -15.70 14.34
C TYR A 79 -5.90 -17.03 14.99
N GLU A 80 -6.88 -17.93 15.12
CA GLU A 80 -6.72 -19.28 15.66
C GLU A 80 -5.88 -20.19 14.74
N GLU A 81 -5.88 -19.92 13.43
CA GLU A 81 -5.04 -20.61 12.44
C GLU A 81 -3.60 -20.07 12.38
N GLY A 82 -3.19 -19.28 13.39
CA GLY A 82 -1.83 -18.78 13.53
C GLY A 82 -1.55 -17.50 12.72
N LYS A 83 -2.54 -16.61 12.58
CA LYS A 83 -2.32 -15.30 11.94
C LYS A 83 -1.28 -14.50 12.74
N LYS A 84 -0.11 -14.27 12.14
CA LYS A 84 1.03 -13.57 12.76
C LYS A 84 0.96 -12.03 12.73
N ILE A 85 -0.16 -11.46 12.26
CA ILE A 85 -0.37 -10.00 12.21
C ILE A 85 -0.72 -9.48 13.61
N GLY A 86 0.08 -8.54 14.11
CA GLY A 86 -0.14 -7.90 15.40
C GLY A 86 -0.47 -6.41 15.28
N TRP A 87 -0.82 -5.78 16.42
CA TRP A 87 -1.06 -4.34 16.50
C TRP A 87 0.19 -3.50 16.14
N LYS A 88 1.39 -4.05 16.35
CA LYS A 88 2.67 -3.43 15.97
C LYS A 88 2.76 -3.21 14.46
N ASP A 89 2.25 -4.14 13.65
CA ASP A 89 2.22 -4.00 12.19
C ASP A 89 1.29 -2.86 11.77
N GLY A 90 0.15 -2.68 12.46
CA GLY A 90 -0.76 -1.55 12.24
C GLY A 90 -0.16 -0.19 12.59
N VAL A 91 0.58 -0.08 13.70
CA VAL A 91 1.30 1.16 14.06
C VAL A 91 2.41 1.47 13.05
N SER A 92 3.13 0.45 12.60
CA SER A 92 4.14 0.60 11.55
C SER A 92 3.53 1.08 10.24
N ALA A 93 2.37 0.53 9.84
CA ALA A 93 1.63 0.96 8.66
C ALA A 93 1.21 2.43 8.77
N LEU A 94 0.67 2.85 9.92
CA LEU A 94 0.30 4.25 10.16
C LEU A 94 1.50 5.19 10.02
N ARG A 95 2.64 4.83 10.61
CA ARG A 95 3.90 5.58 10.49
C ARG A 95 4.31 5.75 9.02
N CYS A 96 4.24 4.67 8.24
CA CYS A 96 4.58 4.69 6.81
C CYS A 96 3.65 5.62 6.03
N ILE A 97 2.33 5.57 6.30
CA ILE A 97 1.37 6.44 5.61
C ILE A 97 1.69 7.91 5.87
N VAL A 98 1.92 8.28 7.13
CA VAL A 98 2.23 9.66 7.49
C VAL A 98 3.56 10.11 6.88
N TRP A 99 4.61 9.29 6.97
CA TRP A 99 5.94 9.63 6.46
C TRP A 99 5.96 9.78 4.93
N TYR A 100 5.56 8.73 4.20
CA TYR A 100 5.59 8.72 2.73
C TYR A 100 4.47 9.53 2.10
N GLY A 101 3.48 9.85 2.89
CA GLY A 101 2.40 10.72 2.50
C GLY A 101 2.72 12.21 2.61
N LEU A 102 3.42 12.63 3.67
CA LEU A 102 3.78 14.04 3.90
C LEU A 102 5.17 14.41 3.33
N PHE A 103 6.15 13.52 3.40
CA PHE A 103 7.55 13.78 3.03
C PHE A 103 8.02 13.01 1.79
N GLY A 104 7.10 12.34 1.09
CA GLY A 104 7.41 11.43 -0.01
C GLY A 104 7.61 12.09 -1.35
#